data_AF-A0A7D9GYK1-F1
#
_entry.id   AF-A0A7D9GYK1-F1
#
_cell.length_a   1.000
_cell.length_b   1.000
_cell.length_c   1.000
_cell.angle_alpha   90.00
_cell.angle_beta   90.00
_cell.angle_gamma   90.00
#
_symmetry.space_group_name_H-M   'P 1'
#
loop_
_entity.id
_entity.type
_entity.pdbx_description
1 polymer ?
#
loop_
_entity_poly.entity_id
_entity_poly.type
_entity_poly.pdbx_seq_one_letter_code
_entity_poly.pdbx_strand_id
1 'polypeptide(L)'
;MSQQDVITQVPNGATAGQQMMTQDDMDDYNTVIQMNLRGEMFTITRDDLMALPESVLLCLFPNGVFVDKDGNVITNLTEDDIVYVNFSPVCFQYICRVFDSAVRDLQILEQQQTTPKRQTYDINDPTILSDKPSIICLREDLDYYCIPPMRQVTSQQMRQIKLMVGQKLVKNTKIFDGLGYKPGKQLKPAEQHLMDMLCSSGFSVSDDWGHRSLEPGKTVIFSLTLVRLNNNLSTAPSSGPDSPNLNPVSSVSSVASTEKRRSRFSTLAHAVSRASSRTRRDKFNSNATKLLLFWRKPARKCWWADVREDVDISELGLKDAQGKDLGITSIKVHIRRVWTLELSIIGVQ
;
A
#
# COMPACT_ATOMS: atom_id res chain seq x y z
N MET A 1 15.30 12.34 -59.13
CA MET A 1 13.94 11.78 -59.32
C MET A 1 13.96 10.42 -58.68
N SER A 2 13.25 10.06 -57.61
CA SER A 2 12.04 10.57 -56.95
C SER A 2 12.05 10.02 -55.51
N GLN A 3 11.88 10.86 -54.49
CA GLN A 3 11.54 10.41 -53.14
C GLN A 3 10.01 10.46 -53.02
N GLN A 4 9.40 9.33 -52.66
CA GLN A 4 7.96 9.24 -52.38
C GLN A 4 7.74 9.56 -50.90
N ASP A 5 7.10 10.69 -50.63
CA ASP A 5 6.58 11.03 -49.30
C ASP A 5 5.35 10.14 -49.00
N VAL A 6 5.42 9.35 -47.94
CA VAL A 6 4.28 8.58 -47.42
C VAL A 6 3.43 9.51 -46.56
N ILE A 7 2.38 10.07 -47.16
CA ILE A 7 1.33 10.82 -46.45
C ILE A 7 0.43 9.80 -45.74
N THR A 8 0.51 9.73 -44.41
CA THR A 8 -0.48 9.04 -43.58
C THR A 8 -1.68 9.97 -43.38
N GLN A 9 -2.76 9.70 -44.13
CA GLN A 9 -4.04 10.37 -43.91
C GLN A 9 -4.69 9.80 -42.63
N VAL A 10 -5.05 10.68 -41.71
CA VAL A 10 -5.85 10.36 -40.51
C VAL A 10 -7.32 10.67 -40.85
N PRO A 11 -8.27 9.71 -40.79
CA PRO A 11 -9.67 10.02 -40.98
C PRO A 11 -10.18 10.84 -39.78
N ASN A 12 -10.65 12.06 -40.05
CA ASN A 12 -11.35 12.89 -39.08
C ASN A 12 -12.75 12.33 -38.82
N GLY A 13 -13.05 12.10 -37.54
CA GLY A 13 -14.36 12.34 -36.92
C GLY A 13 -15.54 11.47 -37.35
N ALA A 14 -15.84 10.44 -36.57
CA ALA A 14 -17.21 9.96 -36.38
C ALA A 14 -17.47 9.79 -34.88
N THR A 15 -18.41 10.60 -34.38
CA THR A 15 -19.25 10.43 -33.18
C THR A 15 -18.89 9.27 -32.23
N ALA A 16 -18.47 9.63 -31.02
CA ALA A 16 -18.38 8.75 -29.87
C ALA A 16 -19.76 8.19 -29.49
N GLY A 17 -20.15 7.08 -30.13
CA GLY A 17 -21.17 6.19 -29.61
C GLY A 17 -20.64 5.50 -28.35
N GLN A 18 -21.46 5.44 -27.30
CA GLN A 18 -21.23 4.55 -26.18
C GLN A 18 -20.99 3.13 -26.74
N GLN A 19 -19.75 2.64 -26.64
CA GLN A 19 -19.50 1.21 -26.83
C GLN A 19 -20.23 0.50 -25.69
N MET A 20 -21.33 -0.17 -26.01
CA MET A 20 -21.87 -1.23 -25.15
C MET A 20 -20.80 -2.31 -25.06
N MET A 21 -20.37 -2.64 -23.85
CA MET A 21 -19.54 -3.82 -23.58
C MET A 21 -20.23 -5.02 -24.21
N THR A 22 -19.50 -5.82 -24.98
CA THR A 22 -20.08 -7.03 -25.58
C THR A 22 -20.30 -8.08 -24.49
N GLN A 23 -21.18 -9.06 -24.74
CA GLN A 23 -21.44 -10.14 -23.78
C GLN A 23 -20.14 -10.92 -23.48
N ASP A 24 -19.29 -11.11 -24.49
CA ASP A 24 -17.97 -11.73 -24.38
C ASP A 24 -17.00 -10.94 -23.47
N ASP A 25 -17.07 -9.60 -23.46
CA ASP A 25 -16.26 -8.77 -22.55
C ASP A 25 -16.71 -8.94 -21.08
N MET A 26 -18.02 -9.06 -20.84
CA MET A 26 -18.59 -9.25 -19.49
C MET A 26 -18.31 -10.65 -18.92
N ASP A 27 -18.17 -11.66 -19.80
CA ASP A 27 -17.84 -13.03 -19.40
C ASP A 27 -16.35 -13.16 -19.01
N ASP A 28 -15.43 -12.41 -19.63
CA ASP A 28 -13.99 -12.45 -19.30
C ASP A 28 -13.69 -11.90 -17.87
N TYR A 29 -14.50 -10.95 -17.40
CA TYR A 29 -14.40 -10.33 -16.07
C TYR A 29 -14.93 -11.22 -14.93
N ASN A 30 -15.87 -12.12 -15.21
CA ASN A 30 -16.38 -13.11 -14.26
C ASN A 30 -15.55 -14.40 -14.21
N THR A 31 -14.45 -14.48 -14.96
CA THR A 31 -13.57 -15.65 -14.96
C THR A 31 -13.09 -15.96 -13.55
N VAL A 32 -13.29 -17.20 -13.13
CA VAL A 32 -12.93 -17.69 -11.81
C VAL A 32 -11.48 -18.18 -11.80
N ILE A 33 -10.69 -17.66 -10.87
CA ILE A 33 -9.27 -18.00 -10.70
C ILE A 33 -9.12 -18.85 -9.44
N GLN A 34 -8.55 -20.05 -9.61
CA GLN A 34 -8.18 -20.90 -8.48
C GLN A 34 -6.75 -20.62 -8.05
N MET A 35 -6.54 -20.44 -6.75
CA MET A 35 -5.22 -20.14 -6.20
C MET A 35 -4.88 -21.06 -5.02
N ASN A 36 -3.63 -21.48 -4.93
CA ASN A 36 -3.08 -22.16 -3.78
C ASN A 36 -2.12 -21.22 -3.01
N LEU A 37 -2.53 -20.79 -1.82
CA LEU A 37 -1.75 -19.93 -0.94
C LEU A 37 -1.12 -20.76 0.17
N ARG A 38 0.14 -21.17 -0.02
CA ARG A 38 0.92 -21.97 0.96
C ARG A 38 0.18 -23.25 1.42
N GLY A 39 -0.53 -23.90 0.51
CA GLY A 39 -1.27 -25.14 0.76
C GLY A 39 -2.77 -24.97 0.96
N GLU A 40 -3.28 -23.74 1.11
CA GLU A 40 -4.71 -23.46 1.26
C GLU A 40 -5.31 -22.99 -0.06
N MET A 41 -6.44 -23.58 -0.44
CA MET A 41 -7.12 -23.29 -1.71
C MET A 41 -8.07 -22.12 -1.56
N PHE A 42 -7.97 -21.17 -2.49
CA PHE A 42 -8.84 -20.02 -2.62
C PHE A 42 -9.39 -19.92 -4.03
N THR A 43 -10.54 -19.27 -4.15
CA THR A 43 -11.19 -18.97 -5.42
C THR A 43 -11.56 -17.50 -5.40
N ILE A 44 -11.20 -16.78 -6.46
CA ILE A 44 -11.50 -15.35 -6.61
C ILE A 44 -11.87 -15.07 -8.07
N THR A 45 -12.78 -14.13 -8.31
CA THR A 45 -13.04 -13.68 -9.68
C THR A 45 -11.92 -12.77 -10.16
N ARG A 46 -11.76 -12.65 -11.48
CA ARG A 46 -10.80 -11.71 -12.06
C ARG A 46 -11.08 -10.27 -11.62
N ASP A 47 -12.35 -9.86 -11.59
CA ASP A 47 -12.77 -8.54 -11.11
C ASP A 47 -12.39 -8.27 -9.65
N ASP A 48 -12.73 -9.20 -8.75
CA ASP A 48 -12.40 -9.06 -7.33
C ASP A 48 -10.88 -8.99 -7.11
N LEU A 49 -10.12 -9.77 -7.89
CA LEU A 49 -8.68 -9.74 -7.86
C LEU A 49 -8.15 -8.37 -8.32
N MET A 50 -8.64 -7.86 -9.46
CA MET A 50 -8.24 -6.56 -10.00
C MET A 50 -8.72 -5.38 -9.13
N ALA A 51 -9.67 -5.61 -8.23
CA ALA A 51 -10.11 -4.62 -7.25
C ALA A 51 -9.15 -4.44 -6.06
N LEU A 52 -8.27 -5.42 -5.83
CA LEU A 52 -7.29 -5.34 -4.75
C LEU A 52 -6.26 -4.21 -4.99
N PRO A 53 -5.69 -3.63 -3.92
CA PRO A 53 -4.66 -2.61 -4.06
C PRO A 53 -3.42 -3.13 -4.81
N GLU A 54 -2.77 -2.27 -5.60
CA GLU A 54 -1.58 -2.63 -6.37
C GLU A 54 -0.48 -3.27 -5.49
N SER A 55 -0.26 -2.74 -4.28
CA SER A 55 0.71 -3.34 -3.35
C SER A 55 0.39 -4.77 -2.94
N VAL A 56 -0.89 -5.14 -2.88
CA VAL A 56 -1.34 -6.51 -2.59
C VAL A 56 -1.13 -7.38 -3.82
N LEU A 57 -1.51 -6.91 -5.00
CA LEU A 57 -1.29 -7.60 -6.26
C LEU A 57 0.19 -7.89 -6.50
N LEU A 58 1.09 -6.95 -6.18
CA LEU A 58 2.54 -7.15 -6.26
C LEU A 58 3.08 -8.14 -5.22
N CYS A 59 2.36 -8.40 -4.13
CA CYS A 59 2.72 -9.45 -3.18
C CYS A 59 2.24 -10.83 -3.64
N LEU A 60 1.08 -10.89 -4.30
CA LEU A 60 0.52 -12.12 -4.86
C LEU A 60 1.29 -12.52 -6.14
N PHE A 61 1.57 -11.56 -7.01
CA PHE A 61 2.21 -11.75 -8.32
C PHE A 61 3.36 -10.75 -8.50
N PRO A 62 4.55 -11.01 -7.93
CA PRO A 62 5.68 -10.06 -7.94
C PRO A 62 6.12 -9.57 -9.32
N ASN A 63 5.95 -10.40 -10.35
CA ASN A 63 6.29 -10.07 -11.73
C ASN A 63 5.04 -9.90 -12.63
N GLY A 64 3.85 -9.86 -12.03
CA GLY A 64 2.58 -9.84 -12.79
C GLY A 64 2.33 -11.10 -13.60
N VAL A 65 2.87 -12.25 -13.18
CA VAL A 65 2.72 -13.54 -13.86
C VAL A 65 2.10 -14.58 -12.93
N PHE A 66 1.27 -15.45 -13.49
CA PHE A 66 0.77 -16.63 -12.81
C PHE A 66 1.76 -17.78 -12.95
N VAL A 67 1.91 -18.57 -11.89
CA VAL A 67 2.83 -19.71 -11.86
C VAL A 67 2.10 -20.96 -11.37
N ASP A 68 2.49 -22.11 -11.92
CA ASP A 68 2.03 -23.42 -11.47
C ASP A 68 2.79 -23.92 -10.23
N LYS A 69 2.49 -25.14 -9.78
CA LYS A 69 3.14 -25.79 -8.63
C LYS A 69 4.66 -25.95 -8.78
N ASP A 70 5.13 -26.09 -10.01
CA ASP A 70 6.53 -26.34 -10.36
C ASP A 70 7.28 -25.02 -10.62
N GLY A 71 6.55 -23.89 -10.61
CA GLY A 71 7.06 -22.54 -10.83
C GLY A 71 7.10 -22.12 -12.30
N ASN A 72 6.49 -22.89 -13.20
CA ASN A 72 6.40 -22.50 -14.61
C ASN A 72 5.34 -21.41 -14.79
N VAL A 73 5.63 -20.47 -15.69
CA VAL A 73 4.69 -19.38 -16.01
C VAL A 73 3.51 -19.93 -16.80
N ILE A 74 2.30 -19.65 -16.32
CA ILE A 74 1.05 -19.96 -17.01
C ILE A 74 0.77 -18.81 -17.98
N THR A 75 0.78 -19.08 -19.28
CA THR A 75 0.59 -18.06 -20.33
C THR A 75 -0.88 -17.83 -20.66
N ASN A 76 -1.69 -18.89 -20.66
CA ASN A 76 -3.13 -18.86 -20.89
C ASN A 76 -3.80 -19.54 -19.70
N LEU A 77 -4.39 -18.74 -18.81
CA LEU A 77 -5.09 -19.26 -17.64
C LEU A 77 -6.43 -19.89 -18.07
N THR A 78 -6.67 -21.11 -17.63
CA THR A 78 -7.95 -21.83 -17.76
C THR A 78 -8.58 -22.03 -16.38
N GLU A 79 -9.89 -22.34 -16.32
CA GLU A 79 -10.60 -22.55 -15.05
C GLU A 79 -10.11 -23.77 -14.25
N ASP A 80 -9.43 -24.71 -14.94
CA ASP A 80 -8.84 -25.91 -14.36
C ASP A 80 -7.43 -25.65 -13.77
N ASP A 81 -6.81 -24.51 -14.08
CA ASP A 81 -5.48 -24.18 -13.61
C ASP A 81 -5.49 -23.69 -12.16
N ILE A 82 -4.48 -24.12 -11.40
CA ILE A 82 -4.27 -23.66 -10.02
C ILE A 82 -3.02 -22.79 -9.99
N VAL A 83 -3.21 -21.51 -9.65
CA VAL A 83 -2.12 -20.54 -9.50
C VAL A 83 -1.48 -20.68 -8.12
N TYR A 84 -0.20 -20.98 -8.05
CA TYR A 84 0.52 -21.12 -6.77
C TYR A 84 1.11 -19.80 -6.33
N VAL A 85 0.74 -19.36 -5.14
CA VAL A 85 1.10 -18.05 -4.60
C VAL A 85 1.78 -18.21 -3.26
N ASN A 86 2.99 -17.67 -3.12
CA ASN A 86 3.70 -17.65 -1.84
C ASN A 86 3.25 -16.49 -0.95
N PHE A 87 1.98 -16.49 -0.56
CA PHE A 87 1.37 -15.46 0.28
C PHE A 87 0.67 -16.07 1.49
N SER A 88 0.56 -15.30 2.57
CA SER A 88 -0.06 -15.75 3.81
C SER A 88 -1.56 -15.97 3.62
N PRO A 89 -2.10 -17.19 3.78
CA PRO A 89 -3.51 -17.45 3.56
C PRO A 89 -4.39 -16.72 4.57
N VAL A 90 -3.95 -16.62 5.84
CA VAL A 90 -4.62 -15.83 6.89
C VAL A 90 -4.69 -14.35 6.50
N CYS A 91 -3.63 -13.80 5.90
CA CYS A 91 -3.65 -12.42 5.43
C CYS A 91 -4.62 -12.25 4.25
N PHE A 92 -4.61 -13.18 3.31
CA PHE A 92 -5.50 -13.11 2.14
C PHE A 92 -6.97 -13.20 2.55
N GLN A 93 -7.32 -14.12 3.45
CA GLN A 93 -8.65 -14.22 4.01
C GLN A 93 -9.10 -12.94 4.71
N TYR A 94 -8.18 -12.28 5.44
CA TYR A 94 -8.45 -10.97 6.05
C TYR A 94 -8.75 -9.90 4.98
N ILE A 95 -7.98 -9.87 3.89
CA ILE A 95 -8.20 -8.95 2.76
C ILE A 95 -9.57 -9.18 2.14
N CYS A 96 -9.87 -10.42 1.73
CA CYS A 96 -11.16 -10.78 1.13
C CYS A 96 -12.33 -10.35 2.02
N ARG A 97 -12.29 -10.66 3.32
CA ARG A 97 -13.36 -10.30 4.27
C ARG A 97 -13.68 -8.79 4.25
N VAL A 98 -12.65 -7.95 4.23
CA VAL A 98 -12.83 -6.48 4.25
C VAL A 98 -13.35 -5.99 2.90
N PHE A 99 -12.82 -6.50 1.79
CA PHE A 99 -13.26 -6.14 0.44
C PHE A 99 -14.70 -6.61 0.15
N ASP A 100 -15.05 -7.85 0.49
CA ASP A 100 -16.40 -8.39 0.33
C ASP A 100 -17.43 -7.54 1.09
N SER A 101 -17.06 -7.08 2.29
CA SER A 101 -17.92 -6.17 3.06
C SER A 101 -18.13 -4.85 2.34
N ALA A 102 -17.08 -4.30 1.73
CA ALA A 102 -17.16 -3.06 0.99
C ALA A 102 -17.96 -3.17 -0.30
N VAL A 103 -17.87 -4.31 -0.99
CA VAL A 103 -18.68 -4.63 -2.18
C VAL A 103 -20.15 -4.75 -1.81
N ARG A 104 -20.48 -5.44 -0.70
CA ARG A 104 -21.86 -5.50 -0.20
C ARG A 104 -22.44 -4.12 0.12
N ASP A 105 -21.66 -3.25 0.76
CA ASP A 105 -22.08 -1.87 1.04
C ASP A 105 -22.40 -1.10 -0.24
N LEU A 106 -21.60 -1.29 -1.30
CA LEU A 106 -21.83 -0.66 -2.60
C LEU A 106 -23.14 -1.15 -3.23
N GLN A 107 -23.40 -2.46 -3.21
CA GLN A 107 -24.64 -3.03 -3.75
C GLN A 107 -25.89 -2.49 -3.03
N ILE A 108 -25.81 -2.32 -1.71
CA ILE A 108 -26.89 -1.73 -0.92
C ILE A 108 -27.12 -0.26 -1.32
N LEU A 109 -26.06 0.53 -1.50
CA LEU A 109 -26.14 1.92 -1.94
C LEU A 109 -26.77 2.05 -3.33
N GLU A 110 -26.43 1.15 -4.25
CA GLU A 110 -26.98 1.12 -5.61
C GLU A 110 -28.47 0.75 -5.62
N GLN A 111 -28.89 -0.21 -4.79
CA GLN A 111 -30.31 -0.59 -4.66
C GLN A 111 -31.20 0.52 -4.10
N GLN A 112 -30.65 1.41 -3.27
CA GLN A 112 -31.38 2.54 -2.70
C GLN A 112 -31.52 3.72 -3.67
N GLN A 113 -30.71 3.77 -4.73
CA GLN A 113 -30.80 4.81 -5.76
C GLN A 113 -31.86 4.45 -6.81
N THR A 114 -32.98 5.19 -6.81
CA THR A 114 -34.11 4.99 -7.74
C THR A 114 -33.81 5.40 -9.18
N THR A 115 -32.65 6.01 -9.47
CA THR A 115 -32.20 6.35 -10.83
C THR A 115 -30.76 5.89 -11.03
N PRO A 116 -30.47 5.02 -12.01
CA PRO A 116 -29.10 4.61 -12.32
C PRO A 116 -28.37 5.79 -12.98
N LYS A 117 -27.81 6.69 -12.17
CA LYS A 117 -26.78 7.59 -12.66
C LYS A 117 -25.50 6.78 -12.76
N ARG A 118 -25.13 6.36 -13.98
CA ARG A 118 -23.76 5.95 -14.29
C ARG A 118 -22.89 7.21 -14.12
N GLN A 119 -22.54 7.54 -12.87
CA GLN A 119 -21.72 8.70 -12.57
C GLN A 119 -20.30 8.36 -13.04
N THR A 120 -19.93 8.91 -14.19
CA THR A 120 -18.54 8.97 -14.61
C THR A 120 -17.84 10.00 -13.73
N TYR A 121 -17.12 9.52 -12.72
CA TYR A 121 -16.27 10.37 -11.91
C TYR A 121 -15.02 10.75 -12.70
N ASP A 122 -14.64 12.03 -12.67
CA ASP A 122 -13.26 12.39 -12.98
C ASP A 122 -12.37 11.85 -11.85
N ILE A 123 -11.19 11.32 -12.18
CA ILE A 123 -10.20 10.84 -11.20
C ILE A 123 -9.86 11.90 -10.14
N ASN A 124 -10.07 13.18 -10.46
CA ASN A 124 -9.80 14.30 -9.55
C ASN A 124 -11.02 14.74 -8.72
N ASP A 125 -12.19 14.11 -8.89
CA ASP A 125 -13.41 14.50 -8.20
C ASP A 125 -13.43 13.96 -6.76
N PRO A 126 -13.31 14.81 -5.72
CA PRO A 126 -13.33 14.38 -4.33
C PRO A 126 -14.67 13.82 -3.87
N THR A 127 -15.77 14.03 -4.62
CA THR A 127 -17.08 13.49 -4.28
C THR A 127 -17.12 11.96 -4.36
N ILE A 128 -16.23 11.35 -5.16
CA ILE A 128 -16.14 9.91 -5.30
C ILE A 128 -15.88 9.19 -3.97
N LEU A 129 -15.10 9.82 -3.08
CA LEU A 129 -14.79 9.25 -1.77
C LEU A 129 -16.03 9.22 -0.88
N SER A 130 -16.93 10.19 -1.03
CA SER A 130 -18.19 10.27 -0.30
C SER A 130 -19.23 9.28 -0.82
N ASP A 131 -19.24 9.06 -2.13
CA ASP A 131 -20.28 8.28 -2.81
C ASP A 131 -19.99 6.79 -2.82
N LYS A 132 -18.70 6.41 -2.86
CA LYS A 132 -18.28 5.02 -2.99
C LYS A 132 -17.51 4.52 -1.76
N PRO A 133 -17.81 3.29 -1.30
CA PRO A 133 -16.97 2.54 -0.39
C PRO A 133 -15.48 2.65 -0.71
N SER A 134 -14.72 3.19 0.23
CA SER A 134 -13.27 3.37 0.10
C SER A 134 -12.52 2.65 1.22
N ILE A 135 -11.42 1.99 0.88
CA ILE A 135 -10.56 1.25 1.79
C ILE A 135 -9.15 1.83 1.74
N ILE A 136 -8.61 2.14 2.90
CA ILE A 136 -7.19 2.47 3.04
C ILE A 136 -6.43 1.20 3.37
N CYS A 137 -5.41 0.92 2.55
CA CYS A 137 -4.47 -0.17 2.75
C CYS A 137 -3.15 0.40 3.28
N LEU A 138 -2.79 0.03 4.51
CA LEU A 138 -1.47 0.31 5.07
C LEU A 138 -0.71 -1.01 5.21
N ARG A 139 0.45 -1.08 4.57
CA ARG A 139 1.33 -2.25 4.52
C ARG A 139 2.71 -1.89 5.06
N GLU A 140 3.31 -2.78 5.86
CA GLU A 140 4.69 -2.69 6.32
C GLU A 140 5.49 -3.92 5.87
N ASP A 141 6.62 -3.69 5.22
CA ASP A 141 7.73 -4.64 5.18
C ASP A 141 8.78 -4.23 6.20
N LEU A 142 9.08 -5.12 7.14
CA LEU A 142 10.09 -4.93 8.15
C LEU A 142 11.22 -5.93 7.93
N ASP A 143 12.33 -5.47 7.35
CA ASP A 143 13.57 -6.25 7.26
C ASP A 143 14.35 -6.08 8.56
N TYR A 144 14.76 -7.18 9.19
CA TYR A 144 15.55 -7.12 10.42
C TYR A 144 16.90 -7.85 10.30
N TYR A 145 17.91 -7.26 10.93
CA TYR A 145 19.30 -7.71 10.88
C TYR A 145 19.83 -7.85 12.31
N CYS A 146 19.93 -9.09 12.77
CA CYS A 146 20.47 -9.41 14.08
C CYS A 146 21.99 -9.30 14.08
N ILE A 147 22.54 -8.56 15.05
CA ILE A 147 23.97 -8.54 15.31
C ILE A 147 24.35 -9.77 16.15
N PRO A 148 25.36 -10.56 15.75
CA PRO A 148 25.81 -11.69 16.53
C PRO A 148 26.19 -11.28 17.96
N PRO A 149 25.75 -12.01 19.00
CA PRO A 149 26.10 -11.69 20.39
C PRO A 149 27.60 -11.85 20.69
N MET A 150 28.30 -12.66 19.89
CA MET A 150 29.73 -12.93 20.01
C MET A 150 30.34 -13.30 18.66
N ARG A 151 31.67 -13.36 18.57
CA ARG A 151 32.38 -13.63 17.30
C ARG A 151 32.22 -15.06 16.78
N GLN A 152 32.10 -16.05 17.67
CA GLN A 152 32.11 -17.47 17.32
C GLN A 152 30.70 -18.07 17.25
N VAL A 153 29.81 -17.47 16.45
CA VAL A 153 28.45 -18.00 16.24
C VAL A 153 28.40 -18.70 14.88
N THR A 154 28.02 -19.98 14.87
CA THR A 154 27.83 -20.74 13.63
C THR A 154 26.63 -20.24 12.83
N SER A 155 26.58 -20.54 11.53
CA SER A 155 25.44 -20.15 10.68
C SER A 155 24.11 -20.75 11.15
N GLN A 156 24.12 -21.96 11.71
CA GLN A 156 22.92 -22.62 12.25
C GLN A 156 22.43 -21.94 13.53
N GLN A 157 23.34 -21.64 14.47
CA GLN A 157 23.00 -20.88 15.67
C GLN A 157 22.47 -19.49 15.31
N MET A 158 23.11 -18.81 14.37
CA MET A 158 22.65 -17.49 13.91
C MET A 158 21.26 -17.55 13.26
N ARG A 159 20.94 -18.63 12.52
CA ARG A 159 19.60 -18.85 11.99
C ARG A 159 18.57 -18.96 13.11
N GLN A 160 18.87 -19.72 14.17
CA GLN A 160 17.98 -19.87 15.31
C GLN A 160 17.80 -18.55 16.08
N ILE A 161 18.88 -17.78 16.29
CA ILE A 161 18.80 -16.43 16.89
C ILE A 161 17.88 -15.53 16.06
N LYS A 162 18.05 -15.52 14.72
CA LYS A 162 17.20 -14.73 13.82
C LYS A 162 15.73 -15.13 13.90
N LEU A 163 15.43 -16.42 14.03
CA LEU A 163 14.06 -16.90 14.20
C LEU A 163 13.47 -16.45 15.54
N MET A 164 14.20 -16.62 16.64
CA MET A 164 13.77 -16.20 17.98
C MET A 164 13.55 -14.68 18.07
N VAL A 165 14.44 -13.88 17.48
CA VAL A 165 14.27 -12.43 17.38
C VAL A 165 13.04 -12.08 16.54
N GLY A 166 12.86 -12.73 15.38
CA GLY A 166 11.67 -12.54 14.55
C GLY A 166 10.37 -12.79 15.31
N GLN A 167 10.32 -13.88 16.09
CA GLN A 167 9.17 -14.22 16.94
C GLN A 167 8.89 -13.17 18.02
N LYS A 168 9.91 -12.49 18.55
CA LYS A 168 9.73 -11.36 19.49
C LYS A 168 9.19 -10.13 18.77
N LEU A 169 9.77 -9.76 17.63
CA LEU A 169 9.38 -8.58 16.85
C LEU A 169 7.95 -8.66 16.30
N VAL A 170 7.47 -9.87 15.98
CA VAL A 170 6.07 -10.09 15.55
C VAL A 170 5.07 -9.73 16.66
N LYS A 171 5.44 -9.88 17.94
CA LYS A 171 4.56 -9.59 19.08
C LYS A 171 4.27 -8.10 19.26
N ASN A 172 5.08 -7.21 18.67
CA ASN A 172 4.72 -5.80 18.61
C ASN A 172 3.65 -5.61 17.52
N THR A 173 2.39 -5.60 17.94
CA THR A 173 1.24 -5.50 17.05
C THR A 173 0.80 -4.07 16.76
N LYS A 174 1.29 -3.07 17.50
CA LYS A 174 0.81 -1.69 17.39
C LYS A 174 1.33 -1.02 16.12
N ILE A 175 0.44 -0.35 15.39
CA ILE A 175 0.78 0.33 14.14
C ILE A 175 1.79 1.47 14.40
N PHE A 176 1.46 2.35 15.35
CA PHE A 176 2.21 3.59 15.56
C PHE A 176 3.51 3.43 16.36
N ASP A 177 3.72 2.29 17.00
CA ASP A 177 5.00 1.94 17.65
C ASP A 177 6.18 2.03 16.66
N GLY A 178 5.94 1.67 15.39
CA GLY A 178 6.95 1.75 14.33
C GLY A 178 7.41 3.18 14.01
N LEU A 179 6.57 4.18 14.27
CA LEU A 179 6.91 5.60 14.16
C LEU A 179 7.58 6.15 15.45
N GLY A 180 7.70 5.32 16.48
CA GLY A 180 8.22 5.72 17.78
C GLY A 180 7.17 6.40 18.67
N TYR A 181 5.88 6.18 18.39
CA TYR A 181 4.80 6.70 19.22
C TYR A 181 4.87 6.10 20.62
N LYS A 182 4.70 6.95 21.63
CA LYS A 182 4.50 6.54 23.03
C LYS A 182 3.53 7.53 23.66
N PRO A 183 2.61 7.08 24.54
CA PRO A 183 1.73 7.99 25.27
C PRO A 183 2.54 9.10 25.96
N GLY A 184 2.14 10.37 25.72
CA GLY A 184 2.81 11.54 26.30
C GLY A 184 4.10 12.00 25.62
N LYS A 185 4.60 11.28 24.60
CA LYS A 185 5.78 11.69 23.82
C LYS A 185 5.35 12.24 22.46
N GLN A 186 5.76 13.47 22.14
CA GLN A 186 5.56 14.02 20.81
C GLN A 186 6.49 13.36 19.79
N LEU A 187 5.91 13.02 18.63
CA LEU A 187 6.64 12.57 17.46
C LEU A 187 7.34 13.76 16.78
N LYS A 188 8.29 13.49 15.88
CA LYS A 188 8.83 14.58 15.05
C LYS A 188 7.73 15.07 14.10
N PRO A 189 7.83 16.30 13.57
CA PRO A 189 6.72 16.92 12.82
C PRO A 189 6.18 16.06 11.66
N ALA A 190 7.06 15.38 10.92
CA ALA A 190 6.65 14.51 9.80
C ALA A 190 5.94 13.24 10.27
N GLU A 191 6.44 12.57 11.31
CA GLU A 191 5.80 11.40 11.93
C GLU A 191 4.45 11.76 12.55
N GLN A 192 4.38 12.90 13.25
CA GLN A 192 3.13 13.40 13.84
C GLN A 192 2.09 13.66 12.75
N HIS A 193 2.47 14.36 11.68
CA HIS A 193 1.56 14.64 10.57
C HIS A 193 1.05 13.36 9.89
N LEU A 194 1.91 12.36 9.71
CA LEU A 194 1.51 11.05 9.17
C LEU A 194 0.51 10.35 10.08
N MET A 195 0.76 10.35 11.40
CA MET A 195 -0.16 9.78 12.37
C MET A 195 -1.51 10.50 12.34
N ASP A 196 -1.52 11.84 12.36
CA ASP A 196 -2.75 12.64 12.30
C ASP A 196 -3.54 12.36 11.00
N MET A 197 -2.84 12.21 9.87
CA MET A 197 -3.46 11.89 8.58
C MET A 197 -4.10 10.50 8.60
N LEU A 198 -3.38 9.48 9.09
CA LEU A 198 -3.93 8.13 9.24
C LEU A 198 -5.14 8.12 10.19
N CYS A 199 -5.04 8.77 11.34
CA CYS A 199 -6.14 8.84 12.30
C CYS A 199 -7.37 9.56 11.73
N SER A 200 -7.16 10.66 10.99
CA SER A 200 -8.25 11.38 10.31
C SER A 200 -8.96 10.54 9.24
N SER A 201 -8.31 9.47 8.78
CA SER A 201 -8.82 8.59 7.74
C SER A 201 -9.46 7.30 8.26
N GLY A 202 -9.48 7.10 9.59
CA GLY A 202 -10.19 6.01 10.24
C GLY A 202 -9.37 5.15 11.21
N PHE A 203 -8.05 5.36 11.28
CA PHE A 203 -7.21 4.67 12.27
C PHE A 203 -7.38 5.26 13.68
N SER A 204 -7.19 4.44 14.70
CA SER A 204 -7.00 4.87 16.09
C SER A 204 -5.56 4.65 16.53
N VAL A 205 -5.07 5.51 17.41
CA VAL A 205 -3.69 5.47 17.92
C VAL A 205 -3.37 4.15 18.65
N SER A 206 -4.39 3.46 19.16
CA SER A 206 -4.27 2.16 19.82
C SER A 206 -4.38 0.97 18.87
N ASP A 207 -4.58 1.19 17.57
CA ASP A 207 -4.84 0.12 16.60
C ASP A 207 -3.65 -0.83 16.46
N ASP A 208 -4.02 -2.10 16.29
CA ASP A 208 -3.11 -3.17 15.94
C ASP A 208 -3.11 -3.40 14.42
N TRP A 209 -2.02 -3.96 13.91
CA TRP A 209 -1.98 -4.48 12.55
C TRP A 209 -3.04 -5.58 12.38
N GLY A 210 -3.89 -5.47 11.35
CA GLY A 210 -4.89 -6.49 11.04
C GLY A 210 -4.29 -7.86 10.71
N HIS A 211 -3.11 -7.87 10.10
CA HIS A 211 -2.25 -9.02 9.93
C HIS A 211 -0.80 -8.65 10.19
N ARG A 212 -0.06 -9.50 10.91
CA ARG A 212 1.39 -9.37 11.11
C ARG A 212 2.00 -10.76 11.28
N SER A 213 2.94 -11.13 10.41
CA SER A 213 3.58 -12.45 10.46
C SER A 213 5.03 -12.41 9.97
N LEU A 214 5.81 -13.39 10.41
CA LEU A 214 7.16 -13.62 9.91
C LEU A 214 7.09 -14.34 8.56
N GLU A 215 7.81 -13.84 7.57
CA GLU A 215 7.87 -14.47 6.27
C GLU A 215 8.76 -15.74 6.30
N PRO A 216 8.27 -16.90 5.82
CA PRO A 216 9.02 -18.14 5.86
C PRO A 216 10.39 -18.04 5.18
N GLY A 217 11.43 -18.48 5.87
CA GLY A 217 12.80 -18.52 5.36
C GLY A 217 13.47 -17.14 5.21
N LYS A 218 12.82 -16.06 5.65
CA LYS A 218 13.33 -14.68 5.54
C LYS A 218 13.42 -14.01 6.91
N THR A 219 14.27 -12.99 7.01
CA THR A 219 14.29 -12.07 8.15
C THR A 219 13.42 -10.85 7.85
N VAL A 220 12.17 -11.12 7.46
CA VAL A 220 11.19 -10.11 7.06
C VAL A 220 9.90 -10.37 7.83
N ILE A 221 9.34 -9.32 8.41
CA ILE A 221 7.99 -9.33 8.98
C ILE A 221 7.09 -8.55 8.05
N PHE A 222 6.05 -9.21 7.58
CA PHE A 222 5.01 -8.61 6.76
C PHE A 222 3.84 -8.18 7.66
N SER A 223 3.40 -6.94 7.52
CA SER A 223 2.18 -6.46 8.18
C SER A 223 1.26 -5.75 7.21
N LEU A 224 -0.04 -5.93 7.40
CA LEU A 224 -1.07 -5.30 6.59
C LEU A 224 -2.28 -4.98 7.45
N THR A 225 -2.86 -3.80 7.25
CA THR A 225 -4.10 -3.41 7.90
C THR A 225 -4.95 -2.63 6.90
N LEU A 226 -6.25 -2.88 6.96
CA LEU A 226 -7.25 -2.29 6.08
C LEU A 226 -8.27 -1.55 6.93
N VAL A 227 -8.54 -0.30 6.58
CA VAL A 227 -9.52 0.54 7.27
C VAL A 227 -10.50 1.13 6.28
N ARG A 228 -11.78 1.12 6.63
CA ARG A 228 -12.84 1.80 5.87
C ARG A 228 -12.69 3.30 6.07
N LEU A 229 -12.63 4.06 4.98
CA LEU A 229 -12.58 5.52 5.07
C LEU A 229 -13.86 6.02 5.73
N ASN A 230 -13.72 6.79 6.81
CA ASN A 230 -14.87 7.36 7.51
C ASN A 230 -15.38 8.58 6.74
N ASN A 231 -16.45 8.42 5.96
CA ASN A 231 -17.07 9.52 5.20
C ASN A 231 -17.76 10.58 6.07
N ASN A 232 -17.87 10.34 7.39
CA ASN A 232 -18.26 11.37 8.35
C ASN A 232 -17.11 12.36 8.58
N LEU A 233 -16.70 13.04 7.52
CA LEU A 233 -15.77 14.17 7.54
C LEU A 233 -16.50 15.46 7.97
N SER A 234 -17.42 15.32 8.94
CA SER A 234 -18.12 16.42 9.59
C SER A 234 -17.49 16.66 10.95
N THR A 235 -16.97 17.88 11.14
CA THR A 235 -16.57 18.47 12.44
C THR A 235 -15.31 17.92 13.14
N ALA A 236 -14.15 18.00 12.49
CA ALA A 236 -12.91 18.25 13.25
C ALA A 236 -12.67 19.77 13.28
N PRO A 237 -12.50 20.42 14.46
CA PRO A 237 -12.11 21.82 14.50
C PRO A 237 -10.72 21.96 13.86
N SER A 238 -10.67 22.70 12.75
CA SER A 238 -9.43 23.06 12.07
C SER A 238 -8.64 24.03 12.95
N SER A 239 -7.87 23.49 13.90
CA SER A 239 -6.88 24.24 14.68
C SER A 239 -5.55 23.51 14.69
N GLY A 240 -5.09 23.06 13.51
CA GLY A 240 -3.70 22.70 13.26
C GLY A 240 -3.03 23.83 12.49
N PRO A 241 -1.77 24.21 12.81
CA PRO A 241 -1.06 25.23 12.06
C PRO A 241 -0.94 24.78 10.60
N ASP A 242 -1.24 25.70 9.68
CA ASP A 242 -1.04 25.50 8.25
C ASP A 242 0.33 24.90 7.99
N SER A 243 0.38 23.91 7.10
CA SER A 243 1.65 23.29 6.67
C SER A 243 2.62 24.41 6.25
N PRO A 244 3.90 24.35 6.67
CA PRO A 244 4.85 25.37 6.26
C PRO A 244 4.92 25.37 4.73
N ASN A 245 4.53 26.50 4.12
CA ASN A 245 4.74 26.73 2.70
C ASN A 245 6.24 26.59 2.43
N LEU A 246 6.64 25.50 1.80
CA LEU A 246 7.99 25.36 1.27
C LEU A 246 8.09 26.32 0.09
N ASN A 247 8.54 27.53 0.36
CA ASN A 247 8.94 28.46 -0.69
C ASN A 247 10.06 27.80 -1.48
N PRO A 248 9.92 27.62 -2.80
CA PRO A 248 10.98 27.04 -3.61
C PRO A 248 12.22 27.93 -3.53
N VAL A 249 13.31 27.37 -3.01
CA VAL A 249 14.60 28.06 -2.94
C VAL A 249 15.10 28.25 -4.38
N SER A 250 15.21 29.50 -4.82
CA SER A 250 15.82 29.85 -6.09
C SER A 250 17.33 29.56 -6.03
N SER A 251 17.76 28.48 -6.69
CA SER A 251 19.18 28.20 -6.91
C SER A 251 19.81 29.28 -7.79
N VAL A 252 20.97 29.81 -7.37
CA VAL A 252 21.72 30.95 -7.94
C VAL A 252 22.34 30.68 -9.33
N SER A 253 21.86 29.67 -10.06
CA SER A 253 22.43 29.23 -11.34
C SER A 253 21.69 29.77 -12.57
N SER A 254 20.74 30.70 -12.41
CA SER A 254 19.91 31.22 -13.51
C SER A 254 20.36 32.60 -14.01
N VAL A 255 21.66 32.78 -14.24
CA VAL A 255 22.19 33.92 -15.01
C VAL A 255 22.97 33.40 -16.20
N ALA A 256 22.31 32.64 -17.08
CA ALA A 256 22.70 32.47 -18.48
C ALA A 256 21.68 31.59 -19.21
N SER A 257 21.48 31.89 -20.49
CA SER A 257 20.74 31.15 -21.52
C SER A 257 19.21 31.24 -21.49
N THR A 258 18.74 32.10 -22.38
CA THR A 258 17.43 32.12 -23.03
C THR A 258 17.09 30.74 -23.62
N GLU A 259 15.80 30.41 -23.60
CA GLU A 259 15.18 29.17 -24.09
C GLU A 259 15.44 27.89 -23.29
N LYS A 260 14.54 27.57 -22.34
CA LYS A 260 14.35 26.19 -21.87
C LYS A 260 12.87 25.84 -21.82
N ARG A 261 12.52 24.80 -22.59
CA ARG A 261 11.27 24.03 -22.47
C ARG A 261 10.98 23.74 -21.00
N ARG A 262 9.85 24.23 -20.49
CA ARG A 262 9.34 23.84 -19.17
C ARG A 262 9.09 22.34 -19.16
N SER A 263 9.60 21.63 -18.16
CA SER A 263 9.29 20.22 -17.95
C SER A 263 7.80 20.05 -17.60
N ARG A 264 7.20 18.92 -17.98
CA ARG A 264 5.79 18.60 -17.68
C ARG A 264 5.46 18.71 -16.17
N PHE A 265 6.48 18.58 -15.32
CA PHE A 265 6.39 18.70 -13.88
C PHE A 265 6.27 20.16 -13.38
N SER A 266 6.96 21.12 -14.01
CA SER A 266 6.86 22.55 -13.61
C SER A 266 5.56 23.20 -14.10
N THR A 267 5.04 22.73 -15.24
CA THR A 267 3.69 23.08 -15.69
C THR A 267 2.62 22.55 -14.71
N LEU A 268 2.81 21.35 -14.16
CA LEU A 268 1.90 20.74 -13.17
C LEU A 268 1.90 21.53 -11.84
N ALA A 269 3.06 21.88 -11.30
CA ALA A 269 3.16 22.68 -10.07
C ALA A 269 2.48 24.06 -10.22
N HIS A 270 2.66 24.72 -11.37
CA HIS A 270 2.00 26.00 -11.66
C HIS A 270 0.49 25.86 -11.91
N ALA A 271 0.02 24.75 -12.47
CA ALA A 271 -1.40 24.48 -12.66
C ALA A 271 -2.10 24.26 -11.31
N VAL A 272 -1.46 23.53 -10.38
CA VAL A 272 -1.97 23.32 -9.00
C VAL A 272 -2.04 24.64 -8.23
N SER A 273 -1.00 25.49 -8.31
CA SER A 273 -1.04 26.82 -7.67
C SER A 273 -2.08 27.78 -8.27
N ARG A 274 -2.40 27.65 -9.56
CA ARG A 274 -3.44 28.48 -10.22
C ARG A 274 -4.86 27.93 -10.04
N ALA A 275 -5.02 26.61 -9.84
CA ALA A 275 -6.30 26.01 -9.49
C ALA A 275 -6.75 26.45 -8.08
N SER A 276 -5.81 26.55 -7.13
CA SER A 276 -6.10 27.05 -5.77
C SER A 276 -6.51 28.53 -5.70
N SER A 277 -6.32 29.33 -6.76
CA SER A 277 -6.65 30.76 -6.73
C SER A 277 -7.97 31.14 -7.38
N ARG A 278 -8.70 30.20 -8.01
CA ARG A 278 -9.88 30.52 -8.83
C ARG A 278 -11.18 29.81 -8.46
N THR A 279 -11.22 28.93 -7.48
CA THR A 279 -12.47 28.37 -6.98
C THR A 279 -12.93 29.08 -5.71
N ARG A 280 -14.18 29.55 -5.75
CA ARG A 280 -14.92 30.11 -4.62
C ARG A 280 -14.82 29.17 -3.42
N ARG A 281 -14.78 29.79 -2.23
CA ARG A 281 -14.76 29.17 -0.91
C ARG A 281 -15.95 28.22 -0.70
N ASP A 282 -15.83 26.98 -1.14
CA ASP A 282 -16.43 25.86 -0.44
C ASP A 282 -15.28 25.13 0.26
N LYS A 283 -15.43 24.93 1.57
CA LYS A 283 -14.51 24.16 2.42
C LYS A 283 -14.56 22.68 2.03
N PHE A 284 -14.18 22.35 0.80
CA PHE A 284 -13.93 20.98 0.40
C PHE A 284 -12.72 20.48 1.20
N ASN A 285 -12.90 19.33 1.83
CA ASN A 285 -12.05 18.86 2.91
C ASN A 285 -10.64 18.57 2.41
N SER A 286 -9.65 19.35 2.87
CA SER A 286 -8.23 19.26 2.44
C SER A 286 -7.67 17.83 2.50
N ASN A 287 -8.18 17.01 3.43
CA ASN A 287 -7.77 15.61 3.60
C ASN A 287 -8.27 14.70 2.47
N ALA A 288 -9.50 14.87 1.98
CA ALA A 288 -10.05 14.07 0.88
C ALA A 288 -9.22 14.24 -0.41
N THR A 289 -8.83 15.48 -0.73
CA THR A 289 -7.93 15.78 -1.85
C THR A 289 -6.54 15.15 -1.68
N LYS A 290 -6.03 15.07 -0.44
CA LYS A 290 -4.75 14.39 -0.16
C LYS A 290 -4.87 12.87 -0.29
N LEU A 291 -5.97 12.28 0.20
CA LEU A 291 -6.26 10.85 0.06
C LEU A 291 -6.35 10.43 -1.42
N LEU A 292 -6.99 11.24 -2.27
CA LEU A 292 -7.04 10.98 -3.72
C LEU A 292 -5.65 10.89 -4.38
N LEU A 293 -4.62 11.56 -3.83
CA LEU A 293 -3.26 11.41 -4.34
C LEU A 293 -2.76 9.97 -4.14
N PHE A 294 -3.17 9.30 -3.07
CA PHE A 294 -2.78 7.92 -2.75
C PHE A 294 -3.53 6.88 -3.56
N TRP A 295 -4.69 7.23 -4.14
CA TRP A 295 -5.37 6.39 -5.13
C TRP A 295 -4.58 6.34 -6.45
N ARG A 296 -3.91 7.44 -6.80
CA ARG A 296 -3.11 7.53 -8.03
C ARG A 296 -1.72 6.95 -7.89
N LYS A 297 -1.08 7.17 -6.74
CA LYS A 297 0.28 6.72 -6.47
C LYS A 297 0.42 6.31 -5.01
N PRO A 298 0.90 5.09 -4.75
CA PRO A 298 1.20 4.64 -3.39
C PRO A 298 2.16 5.61 -2.70
N ALA A 299 1.83 6.03 -1.48
CA ALA A 299 2.78 6.76 -0.64
C ALA A 299 3.72 5.76 0.04
N ARG A 300 5.02 6.05 0.00
CA ARG A 300 6.04 5.18 0.59
C ARG A 300 6.92 5.94 1.56
N LYS A 301 7.16 5.36 2.73
CA LYS A 301 8.12 5.85 3.73
C LYS A 301 9.08 4.74 4.09
N CYS A 302 10.38 5.00 3.97
CA CYS A 302 11.43 4.05 4.33
C CYS A 302 12.35 4.67 5.40
N TRP A 303 12.64 3.94 6.46
CA TRP A 303 13.55 4.41 7.51
C TRP A 303 14.22 3.24 8.24
N TRP A 304 15.30 3.57 8.94
CA TRP A 304 16.02 2.64 9.79
C TRP A 304 15.71 2.92 11.27
N ALA A 305 15.70 1.85 12.06
CA ALA A 305 15.57 1.89 13.50
C ALA A 305 16.50 0.84 14.13
N ASP A 306 16.82 1.05 15.40
CA ASP A 306 17.59 0.12 16.22
C ASP A 306 16.72 -0.33 17.39
N VAL A 307 16.72 -1.63 17.65
CA VAL A 307 16.08 -2.21 18.85
C VAL A 307 17.02 -3.22 19.51
N ARG A 308 16.74 -3.53 20.78
CA ARG A 308 17.38 -4.64 21.49
C ARG A 308 16.30 -5.59 21.94
N GLU A 309 16.42 -6.85 21.53
CA GLU A 309 15.46 -7.89 21.85
C GLU A 309 16.13 -8.93 22.74
N ASP A 310 15.50 -9.20 23.89
CA ASP A 310 15.97 -10.21 24.82
C ASP A 310 15.41 -11.58 24.40
N VAL A 311 16.33 -12.45 23.99
CA VAL A 311 16.04 -13.82 23.53
C VAL A 311 16.79 -14.83 24.38
N ASP A 312 16.11 -15.94 24.67
CA ASP A 312 16.72 -17.06 25.37
C ASP A 312 17.52 -17.91 24.39
N ILE A 313 18.84 -17.96 24.57
CA ILE A 313 19.76 -18.73 23.73
C ILE A 313 20.43 -19.88 24.46
N SER A 314 19.90 -20.28 25.63
CA SER A 314 20.45 -21.37 26.47
C SER A 314 20.61 -22.67 25.69
N GLU A 315 19.68 -22.97 24.79
CA GLU A 315 19.66 -24.20 23.99
C GLU A 315 20.70 -24.21 22.86
N LEU A 316 21.36 -23.09 22.57
CA LEU A 316 22.33 -22.99 21.47
C LEU A 316 23.74 -23.45 21.84
N GLY A 317 23.98 -23.76 23.13
CA GLY A 317 25.29 -24.17 23.64
C GLY A 317 26.38 -23.09 23.46
N LEU A 318 25.98 -21.81 23.39
CA LEU A 318 26.89 -20.69 23.27
C LEU A 318 27.43 -20.33 24.65
N LYS A 319 28.74 -20.10 24.76
CA LYS A 319 29.42 -19.81 26.03
C LYS A 319 30.01 -18.40 26.04
N ASP A 320 29.98 -17.75 27.20
CA ASP A 320 30.65 -16.48 27.42
C ASP A 320 32.18 -16.63 27.49
N ALA A 321 32.89 -15.51 27.70
CA ALA A 321 34.35 -15.51 27.81
C ALA A 321 34.87 -16.29 29.04
N GLN A 322 34.00 -16.55 30.02
CA GLN A 322 34.27 -17.30 31.24
C GLN A 322 33.87 -18.79 31.10
N GLY A 323 33.36 -19.20 29.94
CA GLY A 323 32.96 -20.58 29.65
C GLY A 323 31.59 -20.98 30.18
N LYS A 324 30.79 -20.02 30.66
CA LYS A 324 29.42 -20.24 31.14
C LYS A 324 28.43 -20.15 29.98
N ASP A 325 27.41 -21.02 29.99
CA ASP A 325 26.36 -20.99 28.96
C ASP A 325 25.57 -19.67 29.01
N LEU A 326 25.33 -19.12 27.82
CA LEU A 326 24.55 -17.90 27.63
C LEU A 326 23.07 -18.20 27.76
N GLY A 327 22.41 -17.54 28.72
CA GLY A 327 20.97 -17.62 28.90
C GLY A 327 20.22 -16.56 28.08
N ILE A 328 19.36 -15.80 28.75
CA ILE A 328 18.71 -14.63 28.14
C ILE A 328 19.77 -13.61 27.75
N THR A 329 19.84 -13.33 26.45
CA THR A 329 20.83 -12.44 25.85
C THR A 329 20.15 -11.32 25.08
N SER A 330 20.59 -10.09 25.32
CA SER A 330 20.08 -8.91 24.64
C SER A 330 20.74 -8.76 23.26
N ILE A 331 19.99 -9.06 22.20
CA ILE A 331 20.49 -9.02 20.83
C ILE A 331 20.19 -7.65 20.23
N LYS A 332 21.22 -6.96 19.73
CA LYS A 332 21.03 -5.74 18.95
C LYS A 332 20.49 -6.10 17.57
N VAL A 333 19.44 -5.41 17.15
CA VAL A 333 18.78 -5.62 15.87
C VAL A 333 18.66 -4.29 15.13
N HIS A 334 19.17 -4.25 13.90
CA HIS A 334 18.88 -3.16 12.97
C HIS A 334 17.61 -3.51 12.20
N ILE A 335 16.71 -2.55 12.07
CA ILE A 335 15.44 -2.73 11.39
C ILE A 335 15.34 -1.71 10.27
N ARG A 336 15.05 -2.16 9.06
CA ARG A 336 14.58 -1.31 7.96
C ARG A 336 13.08 -1.48 7.83
N ARG A 337 12.34 -0.39 7.96
CA ARG A 337 10.88 -0.38 7.77
C ARG A 337 10.56 0.29 6.46
N VAL A 338 9.63 -0.30 5.72
CA VAL A 338 9.03 0.29 4.52
C VAL A 338 7.52 0.26 4.70
N TRP A 339 6.93 1.43 4.86
CA TRP A 339 5.48 1.59 4.83
C TRP A 339 5.02 1.96 3.43
N THR A 340 3.97 1.29 2.97
CA THR A 340 3.23 1.62 1.75
C THR A 340 1.78 1.91 2.13
N LEU A 341 1.29 3.08 1.75
CA LEU A 341 -0.08 3.53 1.96
C LEU A 341 -0.77 3.71 0.61
N GLU A 342 -1.90 3.04 0.44
CA GLU A 342 -2.70 3.05 -0.78
C GLU A 342 -4.17 3.24 -0.45
N LEU A 343 -4.90 3.86 -1.36
CA LEU A 343 -6.36 4.01 -1.30
C LEU A 343 -6.96 3.16 -2.42
N SER A 344 -7.91 2.28 -2.08
CA SER A 344 -8.73 1.54 -3.03
C SER A 344 -10.18 2.03 -2.94
N ILE A 345 -10.79 2.32 -4.10
CA ILE A 345 -12.18 2.76 -4.22
C ILE A 345 -12.94 1.66 -4.94
N ILE A 346 -13.97 1.11 -4.31
CA ILE A 346 -14.69 -0.04 -4.84
C ILE A 346 -15.61 0.37 -5.99
N GLY A 347 -15.61 -0.40 -7.07
CA GLY A 347 -16.47 -0.20 -8.24
C GLY A 347 -16.04 0.94 -9.16
N VAL A 348 -14.75 1.31 -9.17
CA VAL A 348 -14.17 2.36 -10.04
C VAL A 348 -13.04 1.79 -10.92
N GLN A 349 -13.00 0.48 -11.13
CA GLN A 349 -11.99 -0.15 -11.99
C GLN A 349 -12.19 0.20 -13.47
#